data_AF-A0A954PKZ1-F1
#
_entry.id   AF-A0A954PKZ1-F1
#
_cell.length_a   1.000
_cell.length_b   1.000
_cell.length_c   1.000
_cell.angle_alpha   90.00
_cell.angle_beta   90.00
_cell.angle_gamma   90.00
#
_symmetry.space_group_name_H-M   'P 1'
#
loop_
_entity.id
_entity.type
_entity.pdbx_description
1 polymer ?
#
loop_
_entity_poly.entity_id
_entity_poly.type
_entity_poly.pdbx_seq_one_letter_code
_entity_poly.pdbx_strand_id
1 'polypeptide(L)' 'MDTHGKRRDFLKAGARGAAAIAPDYDVYDAASWSAVAGLSEQSVANRSQAVDFPDFTRGKWKTAPPVKILGC' A
#
# COMPACT_ATOMS: atom_id res chain seq x y z
N MET A 1 -17.31 -24.74 4.11
CA MET A 1 -16.07 -24.23 3.50
C MET A 1 -15.39 -23.28 4.47
N ASP A 2 -14.54 -23.88 5.26
CA ASP A 2 -13.73 -23.44 6.38
C ASP A 2 -12.91 -22.15 6.13
N THR A 3 -13.27 -21.09 6.87
CA THR A 3 -12.65 -19.76 6.93
C THR A 3 -11.29 -19.74 7.67
N HIS A 4 -10.65 -20.91 7.84
CA HIS A 4 -9.36 -21.06 8.51
C HIS A 4 -8.18 -21.27 7.55
N GLY A 5 -8.42 -21.67 6.28
CA GLY A 5 -7.37 -21.86 5.28
C GLY A 5 -6.79 -20.54 4.74
N LYS A 6 -7.64 -19.57 4.40
CA LYS A 6 -7.24 -18.33 3.70
C LYS A 6 -6.31 -17.39 4.48
N ARG A 7 -6.19 -17.53 5.80
CA ARG A 7 -5.39 -16.62 6.64
C ARG A 7 -3.91 -16.98 6.69
N ARG A 8 -3.53 -18.21 6.31
CA ARG A 8 -2.14 -18.70 6.41
C ARG A 8 -1.38 -18.63 5.09
N ASP A 9 -2.09 -18.41 3.98
CA ASP A 9 -1.49 -18.34 2.64
C ASP A 9 -0.81 -16.99 2.41
N PHE A 10 -1.41 -15.89 2.90
CA PHE A 10 -0.79 -14.55 2.86
C PHE A 10 0.54 -14.48 3.63
N LEU A 11 0.69 -15.25 4.71
CA LEU A 11 1.89 -15.20 5.56
C LEU A 11 3.05 -16.09 5.04
N LYS A 12 2.77 -17.06 4.16
CA LYS A 12 3.79 -18.00 3.64
C LYS A 12 4.49 -17.56 2.36
N ALA A 13 3.99 -16.53 1.67
CA ALA A 13 4.58 -16.03 0.43
C ALA A 13 5.84 -15.16 0.63
N GLY A 14 6.23 -14.85 1.87
CA GLY A 14 7.35 -13.95 2.18
C GLY A 14 8.71 -14.62 2.40
N ALA A 15 8.82 -15.94 2.35
CA ALA A 15 10.06 -16.62 2.72
C ALA A 15 10.34 -17.82 1.79
N ARG A 16 11.19 -17.57 0.78
CA ARG A 16 12.16 -18.46 0.13
C ARG A 16 12.10 -18.39 -1.40
N GLY A 17 12.94 -17.54 -1.98
CA GLY A 17 13.92 -17.97 -2.98
C GLY A 17 13.46 -18.45 -4.36
N ALA A 18 12.20 -18.34 -4.75
CA ALA A 18 11.76 -18.56 -6.13
C ALA A 18 10.73 -17.49 -6.48
N ALA A 19 10.80 -16.97 -7.71
CA ALA A 19 10.06 -15.82 -8.24
C ALA A 19 8.53 -15.88 -8.03
N ALA A 20 8.07 -15.65 -6.80
CA ALA A 20 6.79 -15.03 -6.53
C ALA A 20 6.92 -13.62 -7.09
N ILE A 21 6.20 -13.34 -8.16
CA ILE A 21 6.20 -12.03 -8.80
C ILE A 21 5.62 -11.08 -7.74
N ALA A 22 6.51 -10.41 -7.01
CA ALA A 22 6.10 -9.37 -6.08
C ALA A 22 5.36 -8.32 -6.92
N PRO A 23 4.20 -7.82 -6.47
CA PRO A 23 3.52 -6.74 -7.16
C PRO A 23 4.46 -5.54 -7.30
N ASP A 24 4.26 -4.75 -8.35
CA ASP A 24 5.04 -3.52 -8.58
C ASP A 24 4.77 -2.44 -7.52
N TYR A 25 3.80 -2.65 -6.63
CA TYR A 25 3.38 -1.75 -5.56
C TYR A 25 3.41 -2.46 -4.19
N ASP A 26 3.66 -1.70 -3.13
CA ASP A 26 3.75 -2.23 -1.77
C ASP A 26 2.47 -1.99 -0.93
N VAL A 27 2.48 -2.43 0.32
CA VAL A 27 1.34 -2.27 1.24
C VAL A 27 1.09 -0.82 1.64
N TYR A 28 2.12 0.03 1.61
CA TYR A 28 2.03 1.43 1.97
C TYR A 28 1.44 2.26 0.83
N ASP A 29 1.69 1.87 -0.42
CA ASP A 29 1.00 2.41 -1.59
C ASP A 29 -0.51 2.15 -1.50
N ALA A 30 -0.90 0.91 -1.19
CA ALA A 30 -2.30 0.54 -1.01
C ALA A 30 -2.96 1.28 0.18
N ALA A 31 -2.24 1.44 1.29
CA ALA A 31 -2.71 2.21 2.44
C ALA A 31 -2.94 3.68 2.08
N SER A 32 -2.04 4.24 1.27
CA SER A 32 -2.16 5.62 0.79
C SER A 32 -3.41 5.79 -0.08
N TRP A 33 -3.65 4.91 -1.04
CA TRP A 33 -4.88 5.00 -1.85
C TRP A 33 -6.15 4.87 -1.03
N SER A 34 -6.14 4.00 -0.02
CA SER A 34 -7.30 3.79 0.86
C SER A 34 -7.61 5.03 1.72
N ALA A 35 -6.59 5.78 2.13
CA ALA A 35 -6.76 6.97 2.96
C ALA A 35 -7.44 8.15 2.22
N VAL A 36 -7.37 8.18 0.88
CA VAL A 36 -7.94 9.27 0.07
C VAL A 36 -9.43 9.48 0.33
N ALA A 37 -10.21 8.40 0.46
CA ALA A 37 -11.65 8.50 0.65
C ALA A 37 -12.00 9.25 1.95
N GLY A 38 -11.43 8.82 3.08
CA GLY A 38 -11.68 9.44 4.38
C GLY A 38 -11.16 10.88 4.48
N LEU A 39 -10.00 11.17 3.89
CA LEU A 39 -9.45 12.53 3.85
C LEU A 39 -10.30 13.47 2.98
N SER A 40 -10.89 12.94 1.90
CA SER A 40 -11.77 13.71 1.04
C SER A 40 -13.05 14.12 1.78
N GLU A 41 -13.65 13.20 2.54
CA GLU A 41 -14.80 13.51 3.40
C GLU A 41 -14.48 14.61 4.42
N GLN A 42 -13.30 14.52 5.07
CA GLN A 42 -12.82 15.55 5.99
C GLN A 42 -12.61 16.91 5.31
N SER A 43 -12.03 16.92 4.10
CA SER A 43 -11.83 18.15 3.33
C SER A 43 -13.16 18.82 2.99
N VAL A 44 -14.13 18.05 2.49
CA VAL A 44 -15.47 18.55 2.16
C VAL A 44 -16.18 19.11 3.39
N ALA A 45 -16.10 18.41 4.53
CA ALA A 45 -16.64 18.91 5.80
C ALA A 45 -16.01 20.24 6.23
N ASN A 46 -14.73 20.45 5.92
CA ASN A 46 -13.98 21.66 6.21
C ASN A 46 -14.00 22.70 5.08
N ARG A 47 -15.08 22.77 4.28
CA ARG A 47 -15.24 23.72 3.17
C ARG A 47 -14.15 23.58 2.09
N SER A 48 -13.79 22.35 1.76
CA SER A 48 -12.77 22.02 0.77
C SER A 48 -11.38 22.56 1.10
N GLN A 49 -11.08 22.73 2.39
CA GLN A 49 -9.73 23.06 2.83
C GLN A 49 -8.77 21.89 2.59
N ALA A 50 -7.50 22.21 2.36
CA ALA A 50 -6.44 21.21 2.25
C ALA A 50 -6.30 20.45 3.58
N VAL A 51 -6.15 19.13 3.49
CA VAL A 51 -5.95 18.23 4.63
C VAL A 51 -4.62 17.50 4.44
N ASP A 52 -3.85 17.41 5.51
CA ASP A 52 -2.54 16.75 5.48
C ASP A 52 -2.68 15.23 5.31
N PHE A 53 -1.81 14.68 4.47
CA PHE A 53 -1.79 13.25 4.20
C PHE A 53 -0.89 12.51 5.21
N PRO A 54 -1.35 11.42 5.85
CA PRO A 54 -0.54 10.67 6.80
C PRO A 54 0.60 9.90 6.11
N ASP A 55 1.83 10.04 6.63
CA ASP A 55 2.97 9.28 6.13
C ASP A 55 3.02 7.87 6.74
N PHE A 56 2.44 6.91 6.00
CA PHE A 56 2.43 5.49 6.39
C PHE A 56 3.82 4.83 6.36
N THR A 57 4.77 5.40 5.61
CA THR A 57 6.12 4.85 5.46
C THR A 57 7.09 5.35 6.52
N ARG A 58 6.69 6.36 7.32
CA ARG A 58 7.52 7.04 8.32
C ARG A 58 8.79 7.63 7.71
N GLY A 59 8.65 8.32 6.58
CA GLY A 59 9.71 9.02 5.86
C GLY A 59 10.51 8.14 4.89
N LYS A 60 10.25 6.83 4.85
CA LYS A 60 10.99 5.89 3.98
C LYS A 60 10.68 6.07 2.50
N TRP A 61 9.53 6.66 2.15
CA TRP A 61 9.18 6.99 0.77
C TRP A 61 10.23 7.87 0.07
N LYS A 62 10.95 8.71 0.83
CA LYS A 62 11.98 9.63 0.30
C LYS A 62 13.22 8.93 -0.25
N THR A 63 13.48 7.71 0.22
CA THR A 63 14.66 6.91 -0.15
C THR A 63 14.27 5.63 -0.88
N ALA A 64 12.99 5.46 -1.19
CA ALA A 64 12.49 4.28 -1.87
C ALA A 64 13.05 4.24 -3.31
N PRO A 65 13.55 3.07 -3.78
CA PRO A 65 13.99 2.94 -5.16
C PRO A 65 12.79 3.09 -6.11
N PRO A 66 12.96 3.71 -7.28
CA PRO A 66 11.89 3.83 -8.26
C PRO A 66 11.48 2.46 -8.80
N VAL A 67 10.22 2.34 -9.21
CA VAL A 67 9.69 1.12 -9.84
C VAL A 67 10.46 0.85 -11.13
N LYS A 68 10.93 -0.40 -11.29
CA LYS A 68 11.69 -0.82 -12.47
C LYS A 68 10.73 -1.04 -13.63
N ILE A 69 10.91 -0.29 -14.73
CA ILE A 69 10.20 -0.55 -15.98
C ILE A 69 10.78 -1.84 -16.59
N LEU A 70 9.95 -2.86 -16.72
CA LEU A 70 10.33 -4.12 -17.37
C LEU A 70 10.02 -4.03 -18.87
N GLY A 71 11.06 -3.79 -19.68
CA GLY A 71 10.94 -3.76 -21.14
C GLY A 71 12.21 -3.32 -21.87
N CYS A 72 13.01 -4.30 -22.30
CA CYS A 72 13.91 -4.24 -23.46
C CYS A 72 14.12 -5.66 -23.99
#